data_AF-A0A2A9PIU7-F1
#
_entry.id   AF-A0A2A9PIU7-F1
#
_cell.length_a   1.000
_cell.length_b   1.000
_cell.length_c   1.000
_cell.angle_alpha   90.00
_cell.angle_beta   90.00
_cell.angle_gamma   90.00
#
_symmetry.space_group_name_H-M   'P 1'
#
loop_
_entity.id
_entity.type
_entity.pdbx_description
1 polymer ?
#
loop_
_entity_poly.entity_id
_entity_poly.type
_entity_poly.pdbx_seq_one_letter_code
_entity_poly.pdbx_strand_id
1 'polypeptide(L)'
;MEASRRRRRNLMALGPPRDWVLAMKRPFLSDEPNVGPPPHSLDDLKCPRLRKSPLQPDAFEWRRRLGGGLDGYTWKIRIDGEPFALKVFYDTEPPEIVHYHAIQRECQNAAVLQVMEAVLADSSPVQSVSHQGSKHFLPTRLP
;
A
#
# COMPACT_ATOMS: atom_id res chain seq x y z
N MET A 1 5.21 12.57 -36.17
CA MET A 1 5.06 11.18 -35.65
C MET A 1 6.40 10.48 -35.41
N GLU A 2 7.41 10.70 -36.26
CA GLU A 2 8.72 10.04 -36.21
C GLU A 2 9.66 10.56 -35.11
N ALA A 3 9.59 11.86 -34.80
CA ALA A 3 10.32 12.47 -33.69
C ALA A 3 9.91 11.93 -32.30
N SER A 4 8.63 11.64 -32.08
CA SER A 4 8.14 11.00 -30.85
C SER A 4 8.57 9.53 -30.74
N ARG A 5 8.68 8.82 -31.87
CA ARG A 5 9.22 7.45 -31.90
C ARG A 5 10.72 7.43 -31.60
N ARG A 6 11.49 8.40 -32.13
CA ARG A 6 12.91 8.59 -31.78
C ARG A 6 13.12 8.96 -30.31
N ARG A 7 12.30 9.85 -29.73
CA ARG A 7 12.37 10.17 -28.29
C ARG A 7 12.08 8.96 -27.39
N ARG A 8 11.07 8.15 -27.71
CA ARG A 8 10.78 6.90 -26.97
C ARG A 8 11.93 5.88 -27.08
N ARG A 9 12.55 5.72 -28.26
CA ARG A 9 13.73 4.85 -28.43
C ARG A 9 14.95 5.34 -27.63
N ASN A 10 15.20 6.64 -27.60
CA ASN A 10 16.33 7.20 -26.83
C ASN A 10 16.15 7.08 -25.32
N LEU A 11 14.92 7.10 -24.79
CA LEU A 11 14.66 6.93 -23.36
C LEU A 11 14.95 5.49 -22.88
N MET A 12 14.71 4.49 -23.73
CA MET A 12 15.04 3.09 -23.42
C MET A 12 16.53 2.76 -23.55
N ALA A 13 17.30 3.57 -24.30
CA ALA A 13 18.74 3.37 -24.50
C ALA A 13 19.60 3.88 -23.34
N LEU A 14 19.06 4.76 -22.47
CA LEU A 14 19.78 5.39 -21.36
C LEU A 14 19.69 4.61 -20.04
N GLY A 15 19.05 3.44 -20.04
CA GLY A 15 18.72 2.70 -18.84
C GLY A 15 17.71 3.44 -17.95
N PRO A 16 17.23 2.79 -16.88
CA PRO A 16 16.32 3.43 -15.95
C PRO A 16 16.99 4.58 -15.19
N PRO A 17 16.26 5.67 -14.88
CA PRO A 17 16.75 6.75 -14.04
C PRO A 17 17.30 6.26 -12.68
N ARG A 18 18.37 6.89 -12.17
CA ARG A 18 19.02 6.47 -10.91
C ARG A 18 18.06 6.48 -9.72
N ASP A 19 17.23 7.51 -9.62
CA ASP A 19 16.20 7.65 -8.59
C ASP A 19 15.19 6.51 -8.62
N TRP A 20 14.76 6.09 -9.82
CA TRP A 20 13.89 4.93 -9.98
C TRP A 20 14.59 3.64 -9.51
N VAL A 21 15.85 3.42 -9.89
CA VAL A 21 16.62 2.24 -9.46
C VAL A 21 16.76 2.20 -7.94
N LEU A 22 17.05 3.35 -7.32
CA LEU A 22 17.13 3.47 -5.87
C LEU A 22 15.79 3.20 -5.20
N ALA A 23 14.68 3.69 -5.76
CA ALA A 23 13.34 3.43 -5.25
C ALA A 23 12.98 1.94 -5.27
N MET A 24 13.30 1.22 -6.36
CA MET A 24 13.03 -0.23 -6.48
C MET A 24 13.86 -1.08 -5.51
N LYS A 25 15.03 -0.59 -5.07
CA LYS A 25 15.90 -1.27 -4.11
C LYS A 25 15.56 -0.98 -2.64
N ARG A 26 14.61 -0.09 -2.35
CA ARG A 26 14.24 0.23 -0.98
C ARG A 26 13.63 -1.00 -0.30
N PRO A 27 14.18 -1.46 0.85
CA PRO A 27 13.59 -2.54 1.62
C PRO A 27 12.14 -2.22 1.99
N PHE A 28 11.26 -3.20 1.82
CA PHE A 28 9.82 -3.05 2.07
C PHE A 28 9.23 -4.23 2.87
N LEU A 29 10.05 -5.23 3.18
CA LEU A 29 9.71 -6.35 4.05
C LEU A 29 10.61 -6.31 5.30
N SER A 30 10.09 -6.85 6.39
CA SER A 30 10.82 -7.09 7.64
C SER A 30 10.73 -8.58 7.98
N ASP A 31 11.81 -9.14 8.53
CA ASP A 31 11.83 -10.51 9.04
C ASP A 31 11.10 -10.67 10.38
N GLU A 32 10.76 -9.55 11.03
CA GLU A 32 9.96 -9.56 12.26
C GLU A 32 8.59 -10.21 12.01
N PRO A 33 8.11 -11.08 12.91
CA PRO A 33 6.79 -11.68 12.77
C PRO A 33 5.69 -10.63 12.93
N ASN A 34 4.64 -10.74 12.12
CA ASN A 34 3.46 -9.88 12.17
C ASN A 34 2.52 -10.33 13.31
N VAL A 35 2.98 -10.19 14.54
CA VAL A 35 2.27 -10.52 15.78
C VAL A 35 2.26 -9.27 16.67
N GLY A 36 1.10 -8.91 17.21
CA GLY A 36 0.92 -7.69 18.00
C GLY A 36 1.00 -6.40 17.17
N PRO A 37 0.90 -5.22 17.80
CA PRO A 37 0.97 -3.93 17.10
C PRO A 37 2.38 -3.65 16.55
N PRO A 38 2.53 -3.04 15.36
CA PRO A 38 3.82 -2.57 14.87
C PRO A 38 4.31 -1.33 15.66
N PRO A 39 5.62 -1.03 15.61
CA PRO A 39 6.14 0.29 15.92
C PRO A 39 5.45 1.36 15.07
N HIS A 40 5.14 2.51 15.66
CA HIS A 40 4.32 3.54 15.01
C HIS A 40 4.92 4.95 15.11
N SER A 41 6.25 5.05 15.13
CA SER A 41 6.94 6.34 15.08
C SER A 41 6.78 7.01 13.71
N LEU A 42 7.10 8.30 13.62
CA LEU A 42 7.16 9.00 12.34
C LEU A 42 8.18 8.37 11.37
N ASP A 43 9.23 7.73 11.88
CA ASP A 43 10.23 7.08 11.02
C ASP A 43 9.71 5.76 10.45
N ASP A 44 8.87 5.04 11.20
CA ASP A 44 8.17 3.84 10.71
C ASP A 44 7.20 4.16 9.57
N LEU A 45 6.57 5.35 9.60
CA LEU A 45 5.75 5.86 8.50
C LEU A 45 6.56 6.28 7.26
N LYS A 46 7.79 6.81 7.43
CA LYS A 46 8.65 7.22 6.31
C LYS A 46 9.27 6.03 5.58
N CYS A 47 9.51 4.94 6.30
CA CYS A 47 10.17 3.74 5.80
C CYS A 47 9.35 2.49 6.14
N PRO A 48 8.10 2.38 5.64
CA PRO A 48 7.20 1.31 6.03
C PRO A 48 7.68 -0.03 5.50
N ARG A 49 7.83 -1.01 6.40
CA ARG A 49 8.21 -2.39 6.08
C ARG A 49 7.15 -3.34 6.59
N LEU A 50 6.62 -4.18 5.72
CA LEU A 50 5.63 -5.17 6.11
C LEU A 50 6.31 -6.31 6.88
N ARG A 51 5.84 -6.58 8.10
CA ARG A 51 6.29 -7.70 8.93
C ARG A 51 5.84 -9.03 8.33
N LYS A 52 6.61 -10.08 8.59
CA LYS A 52 6.40 -11.44 8.06
C LYS A 52 5.10 -12.03 8.58
N SER A 53 4.21 -12.40 7.66
CA SER A 53 2.96 -13.08 8.03
C SER A 53 3.27 -14.41 8.75
N PRO A 54 2.57 -14.74 9.85
CA PRO A 54 2.70 -16.05 10.49
C PRO A 54 2.01 -17.17 9.68
N LEU A 55 1.15 -16.80 8.72
CA LEU A 55 0.39 -17.74 7.90
C LEU A 55 1.33 -18.57 7.02
N GLN A 56 1.15 -19.88 7.08
CA GLN A 56 1.89 -20.83 6.25
C GLN A 56 1.07 -21.20 5.00
N PRO A 57 1.69 -21.28 3.80
CA PRO A 57 0.96 -21.57 2.56
C PRO A 57 0.25 -22.93 2.53
N ASP A 58 0.70 -23.90 3.33
CA ASP A 58 0.09 -25.22 3.49
C ASP A 58 -1.27 -25.16 4.21
N ALA A 59 -1.53 -24.11 4.99
CA ALA A 59 -2.82 -23.86 5.62
C ALA A 59 -3.90 -23.35 4.64
N PHE A 60 -3.57 -23.10 3.36
CA PHE A 60 -4.48 -22.47 2.42
C PHE A 60 -5.35 -23.47 1.67
N GLU A 61 -6.65 -23.42 1.90
CA GLU A 61 -7.64 -24.10 1.07
C GLU A 61 -8.02 -23.23 -0.13
N TRP A 62 -7.40 -23.47 -1.28
CA TRP A 62 -7.70 -22.76 -2.53
C TRP A 62 -9.12 -23.06 -3.02
N ARG A 63 -9.92 -22.02 -3.29
CA ARG A 63 -11.30 -22.18 -3.75
C ARG A 63 -11.47 -21.81 -5.21
N ARG A 64 -11.51 -20.51 -5.51
CA ARG A 64 -11.68 -20.02 -6.89
C ARG A 64 -10.96 -18.71 -7.11
N ARG A 65 -10.57 -18.46 -8.35
CA ARG A 65 -10.06 -17.17 -8.78
C ARG A 65 -11.20 -16.13 -8.77
N LEU A 66 -10.94 -14.97 -8.18
CA LEU A 66 -11.88 -13.85 -8.11
C LEU A 66 -11.71 -12.88 -9.29
N GLY A 67 -10.48 -12.70 -9.76
CA GLY A 67 -10.19 -11.80 -10.87
C GLY A 67 -8.68 -11.64 -11.07
N GLY A 68 -8.28 -11.04 -12.19
CA GLY A 68 -6.89 -10.77 -12.51
C GLY A 68 -6.71 -9.40 -13.15
N GLY A 69 -5.51 -8.85 -13.01
CA GLY A 69 -5.11 -7.58 -13.62
C GLY A 69 -3.64 -7.61 -14.03
N LEU A 70 -3.07 -6.42 -14.19
CA LEU A 70 -1.68 -6.24 -14.62
C LEU A 70 -0.67 -6.90 -13.65
N ASP A 71 -0.95 -6.83 -12.35
CA ASP A 71 0.02 -7.20 -11.31
C ASP A 71 -0.10 -8.66 -10.83
N GLY A 72 -1.17 -9.35 -11.21
CA GLY A 72 -1.44 -10.69 -10.70
C GLY A 72 -2.93 -11.05 -10.61
N TYR A 73 -3.20 -12.15 -9.91
CA TYR A 73 -4.54 -12.68 -9.67
C TYR A 73 -4.95 -12.58 -8.20
N THR A 74 -6.22 -12.34 -7.95
CA THR A 74 -6.83 -12.48 -6.63
C THR A 74 -7.59 -13.80 -6.55
N TRP A 75 -7.37 -14.55 -5.49
CA TRP A 75 -8.00 -15.84 -5.21
C TRP A 75 -8.87 -15.75 -3.95
N LYS A 76 -9.98 -16.46 -3.96
CA LYS A 76 -10.70 -16.81 -2.73
C LYS A 76 -10.05 -18.06 -2.15
N ILE A 77 -9.56 -17.96 -0.93
CA ILE A 77 -9.03 -19.09 -0.15
C ILE A 77 -9.84 -19.24 1.14
N ARG A 78 -9.65 -20.35 1.86
CA ARG A 78 -10.02 -20.46 3.27
C ARG A 78 -8.79 -20.80 4.11
N ILE A 79 -8.76 -20.26 5.33
CA ILE A 79 -7.76 -20.57 6.36
C ILE A 79 -8.56 -20.84 7.62
N ASP A 80 -8.40 -22.02 8.21
CA ASP A 80 -9.17 -22.47 9.39
C ASP A 80 -10.70 -22.30 9.22
N GLY A 81 -11.19 -22.54 7.99
CA GLY A 81 -12.61 -22.38 7.65
C GLY A 81 -13.05 -20.94 7.34
N GLU A 82 -12.24 -19.93 7.62
CA GLU A 82 -12.59 -18.53 7.36
C GLU A 82 -12.17 -18.09 5.94
N PRO A 83 -13.01 -17.34 5.21
CA PRO A 83 -12.72 -16.94 3.84
C PRO A 83 -11.80 -15.72 3.76
N PHE A 84 -10.76 -15.81 2.92
CA PHE A 84 -9.84 -14.70 2.64
C PHE A 84 -9.71 -14.42 1.14
N ALA A 85 -9.34 -13.19 0.80
CA ALA A 85 -8.87 -12.82 -0.53
C ALA A 85 -7.33 -12.83 -0.52
N LEU A 86 -6.72 -13.69 -1.32
CA LEU A 86 -5.27 -13.78 -1.48
C LEU A 86 -4.86 -13.16 -2.83
N LYS A 87 -4.04 -12.11 -2.79
CA LYS A 87 -3.39 -11.56 -3.98
C LYS A 87 -2.11 -12.34 -4.26
N VAL A 88 -2.00 -12.89 -5.47
CA VAL A 88 -0.80 -13.58 -5.97
C VAL A 88 -0.23 -12.73 -7.10
N PHE A 89 1.01 -12.28 -6.96
CA PHE A 89 1.70 -11.44 -7.94
C PHE A 89 2.37 -12.28 -9.03
N TYR A 90 2.48 -11.76 -10.25
CA TYR A 90 3.24 -12.42 -11.32
C TYR A 90 4.75 -12.33 -11.08
N ASP A 91 5.21 -11.18 -10.61
CA ASP A 91 6.62 -10.87 -10.43
C ASP A 91 6.92 -10.62 -8.95
N THR A 92 8.02 -11.18 -8.47
CA THR A 92 8.57 -10.94 -7.13
C THR A 92 9.80 -10.04 -7.15
N GLU A 93 10.28 -9.71 -8.34
CA GLU A 93 11.43 -8.83 -8.57
C GLU A 93 10.98 -7.54 -9.26
N PRO A 94 11.73 -6.43 -9.09
CA PRO A 94 11.44 -5.20 -9.81
C PRO A 94 11.39 -5.40 -11.33
N PRO A 95 10.46 -4.75 -12.04
CA PRO A 95 10.34 -4.91 -13.49
C PRO A 95 11.57 -4.35 -14.20
N GLU A 96 11.98 -4.95 -15.33
CA GLU A 96 13.14 -4.47 -16.11
C GLU A 96 12.87 -3.12 -16.80
N ILE A 97 11.60 -2.84 -17.08
CA ILE A 97 11.14 -1.56 -17.64
C ILE A 97 10.79 -0.59 -16.50
N VAL A 98 10.98 0.71 -16.74
CA VAL A 98 10.60 1.78 -15.80
C VAL A 98 9.09 1.74 -15.57
N HIS A 99 8.70 1.01 -14.53
CA HIS A 99 7.33 0.78 -14.09
C HIS A 99 7.34 0.63 -12.57
N TYR A 100 6.17 0.61 -11.93
CA TYR A 100 6.11 0.32 -10.49
C TYR A 100 6.27 -1.18 -10.22
N HIS A 101 6.91 -1.51 -9.10
CA HIS A 101 7.01 -2.87 -8.55
C HIS A 101 5.81 -3.14 -7.64
N ALA A 102 4.85 -3.94 -8.11
CA ALA A 102 3.53 -4.07 -7.49
C ALA A 102 3.59 -4.59 -6.04
N ILE A 103 4.32 -5.68 -5.80
CA ILE A 103 4.46 -6.26 -4.46
C ILE A 103 5.08 -5.26 -3.47
N GLN A 104 6.08 -4.48 -3.89
CA GLN A 104 6.66 -3.43 -3.05
C GLN A 104 5.63 -2.38 -2.65
N ARG A 105 4.81 -1.90 -3.60
CA ARG A 105 3.79 -0.89 -3.34
C ARG A 105 2.70 -1.40 -2.40
N GLU A 106 2.21 -2.62 -2.62
CA GLU A 106 1.16 -3.22 -1.81
C GLU A 106 1.66 -3.52 -0.38
N CYS A 107 2.88 -4.03 -0.23
CA CYS A 107 3.48 -4.23 1.09
C CYS A 107 3.69 -2.92 1.86
N GLN A 108 4.17 -1.86 1.19
CA GLN A 108 4.32 -0.54 1.82
C GLN A 108 2.98 0.05 2.25
N ASN A 109 1.95 -0.05 1.41
CA ASN A 109 0.60 0.40 1.76
C ASN A 109 0.06 -0.37 2.96
N ALA A 110 0.18 -1.70 2.96
CA ALA A 110 -0.25 -2.55 4.07
C ALA A 110 0.47 -2.19 5.38
N ALA A 111 1.79 -1.96 5.34
CA ALA A 111 2.57 -1.56 6.50
C ALA A 111 2.13 -0.19 7.04
N VAL A 112 1.87 0.80 6.16
CA VAL A 112 1.32 2.10 6.58
C VAL A 112 -0.03 1.94 7.26
N LEU A 113 -0.92 1.10 6.73
CA LEU A 113 -2.22 0.83 7.33
C LEU A 113 -2.09 0.18 8.72
N GLN A 114 -1.16 -0.76 8.91
CA GLN A 114 -0.88 -1.36 10.21
C GLN A 114 -0.37 -0.32 11.22
N VAL A 115 0.48 0.62 10.79
CA VAL A 115 0.93 1.73 11.64
C VAL A 115 -0.24 2.64 12.03
N MET A 116 -1.08 3.04 11.06
CA MET A 116 -2.27 3.85 11.35
C MET A 116 -3.22 3.17 12.34
N GLU A 117 -3.44 1.87 12.19
CA GLU A 117 -4.25 1.07 13.10
C GLU A 117 -3.65 1.08 14.52
N ALA A 118 -2.33 0.90 14.66
CA ALA A 118 -1.65 0.94 15.95
C ALA A 118 -1.76 2.31 16.63
N VAL A 119 -1.54 3.41 15.87
CA VAL A 119 -1.71 4.77 16.39
C VAL A 119 -3.12 5.01 16.90
N LEU A 120 -4.12 4.54 16.16
CA LEU A 120 -5.53 4.69 16.55
C LEU A 120 -5.86 3.89 17.81
N ALA A 121 -5.31 2.68 17.94
CA ALA A 121 -5.49 1.84 19.14
C ALA A 121 -4.87 2.46 20.40
N ASP A 122 -3.74 3.16 20.27
CA ASP A 122 -3.05 3.83 21.38
C ASP A 122 -3.60 5.25 21.67
N SER A 123 -4.46 5.78 20.79
CA SER A 123 -5.05 7.10 20.96
C SER A 123 -6.30 7.08 21.84
N SER A 124 -6.46 8.10 22.68
CA SER A 124 -7.75 8.37 23.34
C SER A 124 -8.85 8.59 22.30
N PRO A 125 -10.13 8.27 22.59
CA PRO A 125 -11.23 8.45 21.65
C PRO A 125 -11.20 9.83 21.00
N VAL A 126 -11.11 9.88 19.68
CA VAL A 126 -11.17 11.12 18.92
C VAL A 126 -12.54 11.74 19.16
N GLN A 127 -12.59 12.83 19.92
CA GLN A 127 -13.81 13.61 20.05
C GLN A 127 -14.11 14.27 18.71
N SER A 128 -15.14 13.81 18.02
CA SER A 128 -15.67 14.52 16.86
C SER A 128 -16.32 15.82 17.33
N VAL A 129 -15.62 16.94 17.20
CA VAL A 129 -16.23 18.26 17.45
C VAL A 129 -17.05 18.63 16.22
N SER A 130 -18.35 18.34 16.25
CA SER A 130 -19.27 18.91 15.26
C SER A 130 -19.35 20.42 15.48
N HIS A 131 -18.79 21.20 14.56
CA HIS A 131 -18.97 22.65 14.55
C HIS A 131 -20.44 22.95 14.24
N GLN A 132 -21.27 23.16 15.27
CA GLN A 132 -22.57 23.80 15.08
C GLN A 132 -22.28 25.26 14.72
N GLY A 133 -22.40 25.58 13.44
CA GLY A 133 -22.23 26.95 12.96
C GLY A 133 -23.23 27.87 13.65
N SER A 134 -22.72 28.77 14.50
CA SER A 134 -23.49 29.91 14.99
C SER A 134 -23.82 30.81 13.79
N LYS A 135 -25.05 30.68 13.26
CA LYS A 135 -25.62 31.70 12.39
C LYS A 135 -25.90 32.94 13.25
N HIS A 136 -24.91 33.83 13.37
CA HIS A 136 -25.17 35.18 13.84
C HIS A 136 -25.96 35.91 12.74
N PHE A 137 -27.28 35.95 12.91
CA PHE A 137 -28.15 36.83 12.14
C PHE A 137 -27.97 38.24 12.69
N LEU A 138 -27.20 39.08 11.99
CA LEU A 138 -27.19 40.51 12.27
C LEU A 138 -28.50 41.11 11.75
N PRO A 139 -29.28 41.85 12.56
CA PRO A 139 -30.43 42.58 12.04
C PRO A 139 -29.91 43.80 11.27
N THR A 140 -30.08 43.78 9.95
CA THR A 140 -30.00 44.98 9.12
C THR A 140 -31.12 45.93 9.54
N ARG A 141 -30.78 47.05 10.19
CA ARG A 141 -31.61 48.26 10.15
C ARG A 141 -31.10 49.12 9.00
N LEU A 142 -31.91 49.25 7.96
CA LEU A 142 -31.83 50.33 6.99
C LEU A 142 -32.78 51.46 7.43
N PRO A 143 -32.50 52.72 7.04
CA PRO A 143 -32.92 53.94 7.74
C PRO A 143 -34.43 54.20 7.74
#